data_AF-A0ABD0SSF4-F1
#
_entry.id   AF-A0ABD0SSF4-F1
#
_cell.length_a   1.000
_cell.length_b   1.000
_cell.length_c   1.000
_cell.angle_alpha   90.00
_cell.angle_beta   90.00
_cell.angle_gamma   90.00
#
_symmetry.space_group_name_H-M   'P 1'
#
loop_
_entity.id
_entity.type
_entity.pdbx_description
1 polymer ?
#
loop_
_entity_poly.entity_id
_entity_poly.type
_entity_poly.pdbx_seq_one_letter_code
_entity_poly.pdbx_strand_id
1 'polypeptide(L)'
;MAIRAARGYRTMSYEAACVLVGSIPWDIEASALASLFYWREEALARGLRPAPREIEVRRSELRQRSIDEWALRLEQPSFGVRTVEAVRPVLSQWLARQHGLLTFRLTQVLSGHGCFGGYLCRIARREPSAVCHHCDDCADEDAQHTLECCPAWAEERAELCAVVGDDLSLPTVVKAMVESETSWNAVQAFAEQVMLSKEAAERERENTTDLAIRRRRTGRRRRAYGLHLQPPQ
;
A
#
# COMPACT_ATOMS: atom_id res chain seq x y z
N MET A 1 -8.20 8.60 -6.48
CA MET A 1 -6.85 9.21 -6.51
C MET A 1 -5.86 8.41 -5.65
N ALA A 2 -6.21 8.08 -4.40
CA ALA A 2 -5.35 7.33 -3.47
C ALA A 2 -4.65 6.09 -4.07
N ILE A 3 -5.38 5.17 -4.73
CA ILE A 3 -4.77 3.97 -5.34
C ILE A 3 -3.63 4.32 -6.32
N ARG A 4 -3.81 5.37 -7.14
CA ARG A 4 -2.77 5.78 -8.10
C ARG A 4 -1.57 6.41 -7.39
N ALA A 5 -1.81 7.24 -6.38
CA ALA A 5 -0.75 7.84 -5.57
C ALA A 5 0.05 6.77 -4.80
N ALA A 6 -0.64 5.74 -4.30
CA ALA A 6 -0.02 4.56 -3.67
C ALA A 6 0.73 3.69 -4.69
N ARG A 7 0.55 3.90 -6.00
CA ARG A 7 0.98 2.95 -7.04
C ARG A 7 0.42 1.54 -6.80
N GLY A 8 -0.82 1.47 -6.33
CA GLY A 8 -1.48 0.24 -5.93
C GLY A 8 -2.23 -0.46 -7.08
N TYR A 9 -2.51 -1.74 -6.86
CA TYR A 9 -3.42 -2.52 -7.71
C TYR A 9 -4.85 -1.97 -7.61
N ARG A 10 -5.64 -2.13 -8.68
CA ARG A 10 -7.03 -1.65 -8.73
C ARG A 10 -7.97 -2.33 -7.74
N THR A 11 -7.61 -3.50 -7.24
CA THR A 11 -8.36 -4.28 -6.26
C THR A 11 -8.06 -3.87 -4.82
N MET A 12 -7.08 -2.97 -4.61
CA MET A 12 -6.75 -2.46 -3.29
C MET A 12 -7.93 -1.69 -2.71
N SER A 13 -8.21 -1.91 -1.43
CA SER A 13 -9.28 -1.21 -0.73
C SER A 13 -8.97 0.29 -0.65
N TYR A 14 -10.02 1.10 -0.60
CA TYR A 14 -9.90 2.54 -0.43
C TYR A 14 -9.16 2.88 0.87
N GLU A 15 -9.46 2.18 1.96
CA GLU A 15 -8.83 2.37 3.27
C GLU A 15 -7.33 2.09 3.24
N ALA A 16 -6.89 0.94 2.69
CA ALA A 16 -5.47 0.64 2.56
C ALA A 16 -4.74 1.67 1.69
N ALA A 17 -5.36 2.11 0.59
CA ALA A 17 -4.76 3.12 -0.28
C ALA A 17 -4.61 4.48 0.41
N CYS A 18 -5.60 4.90 1.20
CA CYS A 18 -5.55 6.12 2.01
C CYS A 18 -4.46 6.03 3.08
N VAL A 19 -4.38 4.91 3.80
CA VAL A 19 -3.37 4.65 4.83
C VAL A 19 -1.96 4.72 4.25
N LEU A 20 -1.69 4.03 3.14
CA LEU A 20 -0.37 4.04 2.51
C LEU A 20 0.06 5.44 2.08
N VAL A 21 -0.83 6.19 1.42
CA VAL A 21 -0.54 7.55 0.95
C VAL A 21 -0.51 8.57 2.09
N GLY A 22 -1.06 8.24 3.26
CA GLY A 22 -1.23 9.19 4.36
C GLY A 22 -2.29 10.26 4.07
N SER A 23 -3.30 9.92 3.26
CA SER A 23 -4.41 10.81 2.93
C SER A 23 -5.60 10.45 3.82
N ILE A 24 -6.01 11.40 4.66
CA ILE A 24 -7.22 11.25 5.48
C ILE A 24 -8.42 11.00 4.53
N PRO A 25 -9.35 10.09 4.87
CA PRO A 25 -10.55 9.88 4.09
C PRO A 25 -11.34 11.18 3.87
N TRP A 26 -11.80 11.39 2.63
CA TRP A 26 -12.44 12.65 2.21
C TRP A 26 -13.64 13.05 3.07
N ASP A 27 -14.39 12.08 3.62
CA ASP A 27 -15.55 12.29 4.47
C ASP A 27 -15.16 12.90 5.83
N ILE A 28 -14.02 12.47 6.38
CA ILE A 28 -13.45 13.05 7.61
C ILE A 28 -12.88 14.45 7.29
N GLU A 29 -12.19 14.62 6.17
CA GLU A 29 -11.69 15.93 5.73
C GLU A 29 -12.83 16.94 5.51
N ALA A 30 -13.93 16.51 4.89
CA ALA A 30 -15.11 17.33 4.66
C ALA A 30 -15.74 17.78 5.98
N SER A 31 -15.86 16.87 6.96
CA SER A 31 -16.36 17.17 8.30
C SER A 31 -15.48 18.20 9.03
N ALA A 32 -14.15 18.09 8.90
CA ALA A 32 -13.22 19.07 9.47
C ALA A 32 -13.34 20.45 8.81
N LEU A 33 -13.47 20.50 7.48
CA LEU A 33 -13.67 21.75 6.74
C LEU A 33 -15.00 22.42 7.10
N ALA A 34 -16.08 21.64 7.23
CA ALA A 34 -17.38 22.14 7.68
C ALA A 34 -17.30 22.69 9.11
N SER A 35 -16.61 21.99 10.01
CA SER A 35 -16.38 22.45 11.39
C SER A 35 -15.61 23.77 11.45
N LEU A 36 -14.61 23.97 10.59
CA LEU A 36 -13.89 25.23 10.49
C LEU A 36 -14.79 26.35 9.97
N PHE A 37 -15.62 26.07 8.97
CA PHE A 37 -16.57 27.03 8.41
C PHE A 37 -17.56 27.52 9.47
N TYR A 38 -18.25 26.61 10.15
CA TYR A 38 -19.26 26.98 11.16
C TYR A 38 -18.64 27.75 12.34
N TRP A 39 -17.44 27.37 12.78
CA TRP A 39 -16.73 28.12 13.81
C TRP A 39 -16.43 29.58 13.39
N ARG A 40 -16.07 29.81 12.12
CA ARG A 40 -15.85 31.16 11.60
C ARG A 40 -17.14 31.97 11.52
N GLU A 41 -18.22 31.35 11.05
CA GLU A 41 -19.54 31.98 10.99
C GLU A 41 -20.03 32.39 12.39
N GLU A 42 -19.85 31.52 13.39
CA GLU A 42 -20.21 31.83 14.79
C GLU A 42 -19.38 33.00 15.35
N ALA A 43 -18.08 33.07 15.05
CA ALA A 43 -17.24 34.20 15.44
C ALA A 43 -17.71 35.50 14.79
N LEU A 44 -18.01 35.48 13.48
CA LEU A 44 -18.52 36.63 12.75
C LEU A 44 -19.87 37.11 13.27
N ALA A 45 -20.78 36.19 13.60
CA ALA A 45 -22.07 36.51 14.21
C ALA A 45 -21.93 37.20 15.58
N ARG A 46 -20.83 36.94 16.30
CA ARG A 46 -20.45 37.60 17.56
C ARG A 46 -19.68 38.91 17.34
N GLY A 47 -19.52 39.37 16.11
CA GLY A 47 -18.74 40.56 15.76
C GLY A 47 -17.22 40.35 15.86
N LEU A 48 -16.75 39.11 16.02
CA LEU A 48 -15.34 38.77 16.10
C LEU A 48 -14.82 38.37 14.71
N ARG A 49 -13.57 38.75 14.41
CA ARG A 49 -12.86 38.30 13.21
C ARG A 49 -11.61 37.56 13.65
N PRO A 50 -11.60 36.21 13.60
CA PRO A 50 -10.44 35.44 13.99
C PRO A 50 -9.21 35.85 13.17
N ALA A 51 -8.11 36.13 13.87
CA ALA A 51 -6.83 36.43 13.27
C ALA A 51 -6.28 35.19 12.54
N PRO A 52 -5.39 35.36 11.54
CA PRO A 52 -4.78 34.24 10.83
C PRO A 52 -4.15 33.17 11.73
N ARG A 53 -3.50 33.59 12.84
CA ARG A 53 -2.93 32.67 13.82
C ARG A 53 -3.97 31.79 14.51
N GLU A 54 -5.14 32.34 14.83
CA GLU A 54 -6.22 31.61 15.51
C GLU A 54 -6.87 30.61 14.57
N ILE A 55 -6.99 30.97 13.29
CA ILE A 55 -7.43 30.05 12.24
C ILE A 55 -6.46 28.88 12.10
N GLU A 56 -5.14 29.14 12.14
CA GLU A 56 -4.13 28.09 11.99
C GLU A 56 -4.08 27.14 13.20
N VAL A 57 -4.19 27.67 14.41
CA VAL A 57 -4.36 26.86 15.63
C VAL A 57 -5.62 25.99 15.49
N ARG A 58 -6.75 26.57 15.08
CA ARG A 58 -8.00 25.83 14.90
C ARG A 58 -7.91 24.75 13.83
N ARG A 59 -7.20 25.00 12.72
CA ARG A 59 -6.92 24.02 11.68
C ARG A 59 -6.08 22.86 12.21
N SER A 60 -5.05 23.16 12.99
CA SER A 60 -4.19 22.15 13.59
C SER A 60 -4.99 21.26 14.56
N GLU A 61 -5.84 21.84 15.40
CA GLU A 61 -6.75 21.10 16.29
C GLU A 61 -7.73 20.20 15.52
N LEU A 62 -8.31 20.72 14.41
CA LEU A 62 -9.23 19.94 13.59
C LEU A 62 -8.51 18.82 12.86
N ARG A 63 -7.30 19.06 12.37
CA ARG A 63 -6.45 18.04 11.75
C ARG A 63 -6.13 16.92 12.73
N GLN A 64 -5.74 17.24 13.97
CA GLN A 64 -5.47 16.22 14.98
C GLN A 64 -6.73 15.39 15.28
N ARG A 65 -7.88 16.05 15.47
CA ARG A 65 -9.17 15.35 15.66
C ARG A 65 -9.52 14.42 14.49
N SER A 66 -9.27 14.85 13.24
CA SER A 66 -9.46 13.99 12.06
C SER A 66 -8.54 12.78 12.05
N ILE A 67 -7.30 12.92 12.52
CA ILE A 67 -6.36 11.79 12.65
C ILE A 67 -6.85 10.82 13.73
N ASP A 68 -7.32 11.33 14.86
CA ASP A 68 -7.82 10.51 15.97
C ASP A 68 -9.11 9.76 15.56
N GLU A 69 -10.05 10.44 14.90
CA GLU A 69 -11.25 9.83 14.32
C GLU A 69 -10.89 8.76 13.30
N TRP A 70 -9.92 9.03 12.44
CA TRP A 70 -9.46 8.05 11.45
C TRP A 70 -8.80 6.84 12.12
N ALA A 71 -7.95 7.04 13.12
CA ALA A 71 -7.31 5.95 13.87
C ALA A 71 -8.36 5.03 14.55
N LEU A 72 -9.43 5.61 15.10
CA LEU A 72 -10.56 4.86 15.66
C LEU A 72 -11.30 4.06 14.57
N ARG A 73 -11.59 4.69 13.42
CA ARG A 73 -12.22 4.00 12.29
C ARG A 73 -11.40 2.81 11.78
N LEU A 74 -10.07 2.92 11.84
CA LEU A 74 -9.15 1.87 11.42
C LEU A 74 -9.00 0.71 12.43
N GLU A 75 -9.63 0.77 13.60
CA GLU A 75 -9.49 -0.27 14.64
C GLU A 75 -10.06 -1.62 14.22
N GLN A 76 -11.11 -1.63 13.40
CA GLN A 76 -11.74 -2.84 12.86
C GLN A 76 -11.88 -2.72 11.33
N PRO A 77 -10.78 -2.88 10.58
CA PRO A 77 -10.81 -2.71 9.13
C PRO A 77 -11.63 -3.83 8.47
N SER A 78 -12.57 -3.44 7.61
CA SER A 78 -13.32 -4.43 6.80
C SER A 78 -12.48 -4.99 5.66
N PHE A 79 -11.56 -4.18 5.12
CA PHE A 79 -10.72 -4.54 3.97
C PHE A 79 -9.32 -3.97 4.11
N GLY A 80 -8.33 -4.62 3.50
CA GLY A 80 -6.94 -4.16 3.57
C GLY A 80 -6.31 -4.31 4.95
N VAL A 81 -6.84 -5.26 5.75
CA VAL A 81 -6.44 -5.60 7.12
C VAL A 81 -4.92 -5.58 7.30
N ARG A 82 -4.17 -6.31 6.46
CA ARG A 82 -2.69 -6.34 6.47
C ARG A 82 -2.04 -4.97 6.57
N THR A 83 -2.43 -4.05 5.69
CA THR A 83 -1.85 -2.70 5.64
C THR A 83 -2.30 -1.86 6.82
N VAL A 84 -3.60 -1.95 7.16
CA VAL A 84 -4.18 -1.15 8.24
C VAL A 84 -3.58 -1.55 9.58
N GLU A 85 -3.52 -2.83 9.90
CA GLU A 85 -2.98 -3.34 11.16
C GLU A 85 -1.49 -3.03 11.32
N ALA A 86 -0.72 -3.02 10.23
CA ALA A 86 0.70 -2.67 10.29
C ALA A 86 0.96 -1.16 10.48
N VAL A 87 0.16 -0.30 9.85
CA VAL A 87 0.40 1.15 9.87
C VAL A 87 -0.34 1.85 11.01
N ARG A 88 -1.55 1.40 11.38
CA ARG A 88 -2.39 2.05 12.42
C ARG A 88 -1.64 2.30 13.74
N PRO A 89 -0.85 1.36 14.30
CA PRO A 89 -0.13 1.58 15.55
C PRO A 89 0.87 2.74 15.49
N VAL A 90 1.35 3.08 14.30
CA VAL A 90 2.31 4.16 14.04
C VAL A 90 1.72 5.24 13.14
N LEU A 91 0.39 5.38 13.06
CA LEU A 91 -0.28 6.25 12.08
C LEU A 91 0.23 7.70 12.14
N SER A 92 0.34 8.29 13.32
CA SER A 92 0.82 9.66 13.47
C SER A 92 2.27 9.83 12.99
N GLN A 93 3.14 8.87 13.27
CA GLN A 93 4.55 8.87 12.82
C GLN A 93 4.62 8.66 11.31
N TRP A 94 3.81 7.74 10.79
CA TRP A 94 3.63 7.53 9.36
C TRP A 94 3.24 8.85 8.69
N LEU A 95 2.23 9.56 9.18
CA LEU A 95 1.79 10.84 8.59
C LEU A 95 2.82 11.98 8.74
N ALA A 96 3.64 11.96 9.78
CA ALA A 96 4.61 13.01 10.07
C ALA A 96 5.98 12.82 9.39
N ARG A 97 6.26 11.62 8.85
CA ARG A 97 7.55 11.29 8.24
C ARG A 97 7.90 12.23 7.09
N GLN A 98 9.18 12.55 6.96
CA GLN A 98 9.70 13.43 5.89
C GLN A 98 10.44 12.66 4.78
N HIS A 99 10.62 11.36 4.97
CA HIS A 99 11.27 10.46 4.04
C HIS A 99 10.31 9.39 3.53
N GLY A 100 10.78 8.61 2.57
CA GLY A 100 10.15 7.35 2.22
C GLY A 100 9.00 7.44 1.23
N LEU A 101 9.37 7.47 -0.06
CA LEU A 101 8.41 7.37 -1.15
C LEU A 101 7.98 5.91 -1.36
N LEU A 102 6.70 5.72 -1.67
CA LEU A 102 6.16 4.44 -2.07
C LEU A 102 6.51 4.14 -3.53
N THR A 103 7.10 2.96 -3.76
CA THR A 103 7.25 2.38 -5.09
C THR A 103 6.15 1.37 -5.37
N PHE A 104 6.01 0.96 -6.64
CA PHE A 104 5.02 -0.05 -7.02
C PHE A 104 5.23 -1.38 -6.28
N ARG A 105 6.50 -1.81 -6.11
CA ARG A 105 6.86 -3.07 -5.46
C ARG A 105 6.80 -3.01 -3.95
N LEU A 106 7.23 -1.89 -3.35
CA LEU A 106 7.02 -1.67 -1.92
C LEU A 106 5.54 -1.72 -1.56
N THR A 107 4.70 -1.04 -2.33
CA THR A 107 3.24 -1.08 -2.15
C THR A 107 2.67 -2.50 -2.28
N GLN A 108 3.21 -3.35 -3.17
CA GLN A 108 2.81 -4.76 -3.25
C GLN A 108 3.08 -5.50 -1.94
N VAL A 109 4.29 -5.39 -1.39
CA VAL A 109 4.67 -6.04 -0.11
C VAL A 109 3.79 -5.55 1.06
N LEU A 110 3.59 -4.24 1.18
CA LEU A 110 2.80 -3.65 2.26
C LEU A 110 1.30 -4.00 2.16
N SER A 111 0.79 -4.25 0.96
CA SER A 111 -0.64 -4.51 0.71
C SER A 111 -0.99 -5.97 0.47
N GLY A 112 -0.01 -6.86 0.31
CA GLY A 112 -0.25 -8.26 -0.06
C GLY A 112 -0.80 -8.43 -1.48
N HIS A 113 -0.70 -7.39 -2.32
CA HIS A 113 -1.13 -7.45 -3.71
C HIS A 113 0.06 -7.78 -4.60
N GLY A 114 -0.17 -8.46 -5.72
CA GLY A 114 0.88 -8.68 -6.72
C GLY A 114 1.10 -10.14 -7.06
N CYS A 115 2.34 -10.49 -7.35
CA CYS A 115 2.74 -11.83 -7.78
C CYS A 115 2.88 -12.84 -6.62
N PHE A 116 1.96 -12.79 -5.65
CA PHE A 116 1.84 -13.77 -4.56
C PHE A 116 0.79 -14.83 -4.92
N GLY A 117 1.08 -16.11 -4.70
CA GLY A 117 0.19 -17.23 -5.06
C GLY A 117 -1.25 -17.03 -4.59
N GLY A 118 -1.46 -16.71 -3.31
CA GLY A 118 -2.78 -16.47 -2.74
C GLY A 118 -3.54 -15.33 -3.44
N TYR A 119 -2.87 -14.22 -3.74
CA TYR A 119 -3.47 -13.10 -4.49
C TYR A 119 -3.77 -13.51 -5.94
N LEU A 120 -2.83 -14.16 -6.62
CA LEU A 120 -2.97 -14.57 -8.01
C LEU A 120 -4.10 -15.58 -8.19
N CYS A 121 -4.28 -16.50 -7.24
CA CYS A 121 -5.34 -17.50 -7.25
C CYS A 121 -6.71 -16.89 -6.92
N ARG A 122 -6.83 -16.24 -5.75
CA ARG A 122 -8.13 -15.87 -5.18
C ARG A 122 -8.68 -14.57 -5.75
N ILE A 123 -7.81 -13.59 -6.01
CA ILE A 123 -8.21 -12.23 -6.39
C ILE A 123 -7.99 -12.00 -7.89
N ALA A 124 -6.76 -12.19 -8.38
CA ALA A 124 -6.45 -11.93 -9.79
C ALA A 124 -7.01 -13.00 -10.73
N ARG A 125 -7.29 -14.20 -10.21
CA ARG A 125 -7.73 -15.39 -10.97
C ARG A 125 -6.82 -15.67 -12.16
N ARG A 126 -5.52 -15.72 -11.88
CA ARG A 126 -4.43 -15.95 -12.84
C ARG A 126 -3.65 -17.22 -12.58
N GLU A 127 -3.69 -17.74 -11.36
CA GLU A 127 -3.07 -19.02 -11.00
C GLU A 127 -4.15 -20.00 -10.51
N PRO A 128 -3.98 -21.32 -10.73
CA PRO A 128 -4.96 -22.33 -10.33
C PRO A 128 -4.89 -22.68 -8.84
N SER A 129 -3.78 -22.34 -8.17
CA SER A 129 -3.54 -22.62 -6.76
C SER A 129 -2.84 -21.44 -6.09
N ALA A 130 -2.93 -21.40 -4.76
CA ALA A 130 -2.35 -20.33 -3.93
C ALA A 130 -0.88 -20.58 -3.55
N VAL A 131 -0.25 -21.63 -4.08
CA VAL A 131 1.09 -22.08 -3.67
C VAL A 131 2.17 -21.03 -3.97
N CYS A 132 3.25 -21.04 -3.18
CA CYS A 132 4.45 -20.31 -3.56
C CYS A 132 5.08 -21.00 -4.79
N HIS A 133 5.51 -20.21 -5.76
CA HIS A 133 6.24 -20.72 -6.94
C HIS A 133 7.76 -20.72 -6.77
N HIS A 134 8.24 -20.35 -5.58
CA HIS A 134 9.67 -20.18 -5.28
C HIS A 134 10.17 -21.15 -4.18
N CYS A 135 9.27 -21.87 -3.52
CA CYS A 135 9.62 -22.93 -2.58
C CYS A 135 8.52 -24.00 -2.55
N ASP A 136 8.85 -25.18 -2.02
CA ASP A 136 7.93 -26.31 -1.94
C ASP A 136 7.08 -26.34 -0.66
N ASP A 137 7.43 -25.50 0.33
CA ASP A 137 6.88 -25.56 1.69
C ASP A 137 5.72 -24.59 1.96
N CYS A 138 5.14 -23.98 0.92
CA CYS A 138 4.08 -22.99 1.09
C CYS A 138 2.88 -23.22 0.17
N ALA A 139 1.80 -23.76 0.74
CA ALA A 139 0.57 -24.08 0.02
C ALA A 139 -0.38 -22.88 -0.19
N ASP A 140 -0.31 -21.86 0.66
CA ASP A 140 -1.07 -20.61 0.56
C ASP A 140 -0.13 -19.43 0.81
N GLU A 141 0.51 -18.96 -0.27
CA GLU A 141 1.46 -17.87 -0.24
C GLU A 141 0.76 -16.52 -0.09
N ASP A 142 1.17 -15.78 0.92
CA ASP A 142 0.94 -14.35 1.04
C ASP A 142 2.26 -13.56 0.99
N ALA A 143 2.15 -12.24 1.13
CA ALA A 143 3.33 -11.39 1.20
C ALA A 143 4.16 -11.59 2.48
N GLN A 144 3.56 -12.10 3.57
CA GLN A 144 4.31 -12.37 4.80
C GLN A 144 5.25 -13.55 4.59
N HIS A 145 4.79 -14.61 3.92
CA HIS A 145 5.66 -15.73 3.56
C HIS A 145 6.90 -15.27 2.78
N THR A 146 6.73 -14.36 1.81
CA THR A 146 7.87 -13.79 1.06
C THR A 146 8.79 -12.97 1.98
N LEU A 147 8.22 -12.18 2.91
CA LEU A 147 8.94 -11.30 3.80
C LEU A 147 9.67 -12.04 4.95
N GLU A 148 9.19 -13.19 5.40
CA GLU A 148 9.72 -13.88 6.59
C GLU A 148 10.27 -15.29 6.32
N CYS A 149 9.62 -16.07 5.45
CA CYS A 149 9.76 -17.53 5.50
C CYS A 149 10.42 -18.12 4.25
N CYS A 150 10.13 -17.57 3.07
CA CYS A 150 10.43 -18.23 1.80
C CYS A 150 11.94 -18.46 1.61
N PRO A 151 12.45 -19.69 1.55
CA PRO A 151 13.90 -19.94 1.50
C PRO A 151 14.59 -19.32 0.27
N ALA A 152 13.84 -19.08 -0.81
CA ALA A 152 14.36 -18.44 -2.01
C ALA A 152 14.87 -17.00 -1.81
N TRP A 153 14.45 -16.32 -0.73
CA TRP A 153 14.84 -14.94 -0.44
C TRP A 153 15.66 -14.82 0.85
N ALA A 154 16.34 -15.90 1.27
CA ALA A 154 17.08 -15.93 2.52
C ALA A 154 18.24 -14.92 2.54
N GLU A 155 18.94 -14.73 1.42
CA GLU A 155 20.04 -13.77 1.30
C GLU A 155 19.51 -12.33 1.40
N GLU A 156 18.47 -11.97 0.62
CA GLU A 156 17.87 -10.65 0.68
C GLU A 156 17.25 -10.35 2.05
N ARG A 157 16.66 -11.36 2.71
CA ARG A 157 16.17 -11.18 4.09
C ARG A 157 17.31 -10.98 5.08
N ALA A 158 18.42 -11.68 4.95
CA ALA A 158 19.57 -11.49 5.85
C ALA A 158 20.11 -10.05 5.76
N GLU A 159 20.21 -9.49 4.55
CA GLU A 159 20.57 -8.09 4.33
C GLU A 159 19.55 -7.12 4.96
N LEU A 160 18.25 -7.42 4.82
CA LEU A 160 17.20 -6.64 5.45
C LEU A 160 17.28 -6.67 6.99
N CYS A 161 17.41 -7.87 7.57
CA CYS A 161 17.50 -8.07 9.03
C CYS A 161 18.69 -7.31 9.64
N ALA A 162 19.81 -7.22 8.92
CA ALA A 162 20.97 -6.46 9.37
C ALA A 162 20.68 -4.95 9.61
N VAL A 163 19.60 -4.42 9.01
CA VAL A 163 19.18 -3.02 9.13
C VAL A 163 17.97 -2.86 10.04
N VAL A 164 16.93 -3.70 9.88
CA VAL A 164 15.64 -3.52 10.57
C VAL A 164 15.44 -4.43 11.78
N GLY A 165 16.36 -5.37 12.01
CA GLY A 165 16.27 -6.40 13.04
C GLY A 165 15.63 -7.71 12.55
N ASP A 166 15.67 -8.73 13.40
CA ASP A 166 15.26 -10.10 13.04
C ASP A 166 13.74 -10.31 12.96
N ASP A 167 12.96 -9.49 13.65
CA ASP A 167 11.48 -9.54 13.59
C ASP A 167 10.98 -8.82 12.33
N LEU A 168 10.74 -9.62 11.29
CA LEU A 168 10.20 -9.14 10.02
C LEU A 168 8.66 -9.14 9.95
N SER A 169 7.97 -9.20 11.09
CA SER A 169 6.54 -8.96 11.12
C SER A 169 6.23 -7.59 10.53
N LEU A 170 5.17 -7.52 9.70
CA LEU A 170 4.87 -6.29 8.97
C LEU A 170 4.73 -5.05 9.89
N PRO A 171 4.09 -5.13 11.08
CA PRO A 171 4.06 -4.00 12.01
C PRO A 171 5.45 -3.56 12.47
N THR A 172 6.36 -4.49 12.78
CA THR A 172 7.73 -4.18 13.20
C THR A 172 8.54 -3.55 12.08
N VAL A 173 8.43 -4.09 10.86
CA VAL A 173 9.06 -3.51 9.67
C VAL A 173 8.55 -2.09 9.40
N VAL A 174 7.23 -1.88 9.41
CA VAL A 174 6.61 -0.57 9.19
C VAL A 174 7.04 0.44 10.26
N LYS A 175 7.16 0.01 11.53
CA LYS A 175 7.69 0.83 12.61
C LYS A 175 9.14 1.25 12.33
N ALA A 176 10.02 0.31 11.97
CA ALA A 176 11.40 0.63 11.62
C ALA A 176 11.49 1.60 10.43
N MET A 177 10.63 1.44 9.42
CA MET A 177 10.56 2.33 8.25
C MET A 177 10.23 3.78 8.62
N VAL A 178 9.32 4.02 9.56
CA VAL A 178 8.99 5.39 9.98
C VAL A 178 10.05 6.01 10.88
N GLU A 179 10.79 5.20 11.63
CA GLU A 179 11.84 5.64 12.54
C GLU A 179 13.14 6.07 11.82
N SER A 180 13.43 5.52 10.64
CA SER A 180 14.68 5.81 9.92
C SER A 180 14.54 5.74 8.40
N GLU A 181 15.12 6.73 7.70
CA GLU A 181 15.25 6.72 6.25
C GLU A 181 16.11 5.54 5.76
N THR A 182 17.14 5.15 6.51
CA THR A 182 17.97 3.99 6.20
C THR A 182 17.13 2.71 6.20
N SER A 183 16.30 2.52 7.23
CA SER A 183 15.39 1.37 7.33
C SER A 183 14.36 1.38 6.21
N TRP A 184 13.80 2.56 5.89
CA TRP A 184 12.90 2.69 4.74
C TRP A 184 13.56 2.24 3.44
N ASN A 185 14.78 2.72 3.19
CA ASN A 185 15.53 2.41 1.96
C ASN A 185 15.90 0.94 1.87
N ALA A 186 16.26 0.29 3.00
CA ALA A 186 16.51 -1.14 3.05
C ALA A 186 15.26 -1.96 2.70
N VAL A 187 14.10 -1.64 3.28
CA VAL A 187 12.83 -2.32 2.96
C VAL A 187 12.42 -2.08 1.51
N GLN A 188 12.63 -0.86 1.00
CA GLN A 188 12.38 -0.55 -0.40
C GLN A 188 13.28 -1.36 -1.34
N ALA A 189 14.58 -1.46 -1.04
CA ALA A 189 15.53 -2.24 -1.84
C ALA A 189 15.15 -3.73 -1.86
N PHE A 190 14.85 -4.32 -0.69
CA PHE A 190 14.33 -5.68 -0.58
C PHE A 190 13.09 -5.88 -1.45
N ALA A 191 12.11 -4.99 -1.33
CA ALA A 191 10.86 -5.06 -2.09
C ALA A 191 11.12 -4.95 -3.60
N GLU A 192 12.00 -4.05 -4.04
CA GLU A 192 12.34 -3.91 -5.46
C GLU A 192 13.00 -5.17 -6.02
N GLN A 193 14.01 -5.71 -5.34
CA GLN A 193 14.74 -6.91 -5.79
C GLN A 193 13.84 -8.14 -5.83
N VAL A 194 13.20 -8.47 -4.71
CA VAL A 194 12.39 -9.68 -4.58
C VAL A 194 11.19 -9.63 -5.52
N MET A 195 10.44 -8.52 -5.53
CA MET A 195 9.25 -8.44 -6.36
C MET A 195 9.58 -8.35 -7.85
N LEU A 196 10.70 -7.74 -8.26
CA LEU A 196 11.12 -7.76 -9.66
C LEU A 196 11.40 -9.19 -10.13
N SER A 197 12.09 -10.00 -9.31
CA SER A 197 12.36 -11.42 -9.60
C SER A 197 11.09 -12.26 -9.63
N LYS A 198 10.17 -12.09 -8.67
CA LYS A 198 8.87 -12.77 -8.67
C LYS A 198 8.01 -12.39 -9.89
N GLU A 199 7.95 -11.12 -10.23
CA GLU A 199 7.23 -10.65 -11.42
C GLU A 199 7.83 -11.23 -12.70
N ALA A 200 9.16 -11.37 -12.79
CA ALA A 200 9.82 -12.01 -13.93
C ALA A 200 9.43 -13.49 -14.05
N ALA A 201 9.43 -14.22 -12.92
CA ALA A 201 8.99 -15.60 -12.89
C ALA A 201 7.50 -15.76 -13.25
N GLU A 202 6.62 -14.86 -12.78
CA GLU A 202 5.20 -14.84 -13.20
C GLU A 202 5.09 -14.62 -14.71
N ARG A 203 5.80 -13.64 -15.27
CA ARG A 203 5.77 -13.36 -16.72
C ARG A 203 6.24 -14.55 -17.55
N GLU A 204 7.26 -15.28 -17.08
CA GLU A 204 7.73 -16.48 -17.78
C GLU A 204 6.66 -17.57 -17.78
N ARG A 205 5.98 -17.79 -16.66
CA ARG A 205 4.83 -18.71 -16.60
C ARG A 205 3.69 -18.27 -17.51
N GLU A 206 3.37 -16.97 -17.57
CA GLU A 206 2.35 -16.45 -18.50
C GLU A 206 2.69 -16.73 -19.97
N ASN A 207 3.98 -16.79 -20.32
CA ASN A 207 4.45 -16.97 -21.70
C ASN A 207 4.57 -18.45 -22.11
N THR A 208 4.91 -19.35 -21.18
CA THR A 208 5.24 -20.76 -21.45
C THR A 208 4.07 -21.73 -21.27
N THR A 209 2.97 -21.28 -20.69
CA THR A 209 1.84 -22.13 -20.33
C THR A 209 0.67 -22.03 -21.32
N ASP A 210 0.01 -23.16 -21.57
CA ASP A 210 -1.25 -23.19 -22.31
C ASP A 210 -2.49 -22.93 -21.43
N LEU A 211 -2.29 -22.81 -20.11
CA LEU A 211 -3.38 -22.59 -19.17
C LEU A 211 -4.13 -21.30 -19.48
N ALA A 212 -5.40 -21.43 -19.87
CA ALA A 212 -6.26 -20.31 -20.24
C ALA A 212 -6.37 -19.24 -19.13
N ILE A 213 -6.26 -19.65 -17.86
CA ILE A 213 -6.32 -18.76 -16.69
C ILE A 213 -5.13 -17.78 -16.62
N ARG A 214 -3.96 -18.17 -17.12
CA ARG A 214 -2.73 -17.35 -17.16
C ARG A 214 -2.66 -16.43 -18.38
N ARG A 215 -3.57 -16.58 -19.36
CA ARG A 215 -3.58 -15.75 -20.57
C ARG A 215 -3.81 -14.29 -20.23
N ARG A 216 -2.91 -13.42 -20.69
CA ARG A 216 -3.07 -11.97 -20.57
C ARG A 216 -4.37 -11.53 -21.22
N ARG A 217 -5.30 -11.02 -20.42
CA ARG A 217 -6.44 -10.25 -20.94
C ARG A 217 -5.88 -8.96 -21.53
N THR A 218 -5.70 -8.91 -22.84
CA THR A 218 -5.38 -7.66 -23.54
C THR A 218 -6.46 -6.64 -23.20
N GLY A 219 -6.06 -5.54 -22.56
CA GLY A 219 -6.99 -4.46 -22.25
C GLY A 219 -7.57 -3.87 -23.53
N ARG A 220 -8.81 -3.36 -23.47
CA ARG A 220 -9.57 -2.85 -24.63
C ARG A 220 -8.75 -1.87 -25.49
N ARG A 221 -7.91 -1.02 -24.87
CA ARG A 221 -6.98 -0.10 -25.55
C ARG A 221 -5.83 -0.79 -26.30
N ARG A 222 -5.23 -1.85 -25.76
CA ARG A 222 -4.16 -2.59 -26.45
C ARG A 222 -4.71 -3.44 -27.61
N ARG A 223 -5.95 -3.95 -27.50
CA ARG A 223 -6.63 -4.60 -28.64
C ARG A 223 -6.88 -3.62 -29.78
N ALA A 224 -7.37 -2.42 -29.47
CA ALA A 224 -7.58 -1.38 -30.46
C ALA A 224 -6.28 -0.96 -31.15
N TYR A 225 -5.19 -0.80 -30.40
CA TYR A 225 -3.88 -0.46 -30.98
C TYR A 225 -3.28 -1.59 -31.83
N GLY A 226 -3.41 -2.85 -31.39
CA GLY A 226 -2.95 -4.02 -32.16
C GLY A 226 -3.74 -4.25 -33.45
N LEU A 227 -5.01 -3.84 -33.50
CA LEU A 227 -5.82 -3.86 -34.74
C LEU A 227 -5.37 -2.80 -35.76
N HIS A 228 -4.62 -1.77 -35.34
CA HIS A 228 -4.10 -0.72 -36.21
C HIS A 228 -2.67 -0.95 -36.70
N LEU A 229 -2.00 -1.99 -36.20
CA LEU A 229 -0.70 -2.44 -36.70
C LEU A 229 -0.95 -3.58 -37.70
N GLN A 230 -1.21 -3.24 -38.97
CA GLN A 230 -1.04 -4.24 -40.03
C GLN A 230 0.46 -4.54 -40.20
N PRO A 231 0.85 -5.81 -40.39
CA PRO A 231 2.25 -6.12 -40.71
C PRO A 231 2.62 -5.46 -42.06
N PRO A 232 3.88 -4.99 -42.23
CA PRO A 232 4.33 -4.50 -43.52
C PRO A 232 4.23 -5.62 -44.57
N GLN A 233 3.80 -5.24 -45.77
CA GLN A 233 3.70 -6.13 -46.95
C GLN A 233 5.06 -6.62 -47.42
#